data_AF-A0A0U1D3B6-F1
#
_entry.id   AF-A0A0U1D3B6-F1
#
_cell.length_a   1.000
_cell.length_b   1.000
_cell.length_c   1.000
_cell.angle_alpha   90.00
_cell.angle_beta   90.00
_cell.angle_gamma   90.00
#
_symmetry.space_group_name_H-M   'P 1'
#
loop_
_entity.id
_entity.type
_entity.pdbx_description
1 polymer ?
#
loop_
_entity_poly.entity_id
_entity_poly.type
_entity_poly.pdbx_seq_one_letter_code
_entity_poly.pdbx_strand_id
1 'polypeptide(L)'
;MMTDMKKLAVPLLAVAALVLAPVAQAAPDVFGLITPDEQQEIWSNGQRNCVILDQAGGTADSVGALIDRYQTEGWDQESSIDIVWESASSRCPEYVDTVKRVARTYGDPS
;
A
#
# COMPACT_ATOMS: atom_id res chain seq x y z
N MET A 1 67.90 -38.65 11.50
CA MET A 1 66.66 -39.13 12.12
C MET A 1 65.51 -38.68 11.23
N MET A 2 64.75 -39.66 10.72
CA MET A 2 63.53 -39.48 9.95
C MET A 2 62.42 -38.92 10.85
N THR A 3 61.64 -37.97 10.32
CA THR A 3 60.18 -37.99 10.48
C THR A 3 59.54 -37.22 9.33
N ASP A 4 58.93 -37.97 8.44
CA ASP A 4 57.81 -37.57 7.58
C ASP A 4 56.77 -36.74 8.36
N MET A 5 56.15 -35.76 7.68
CA MET A 5 54.68 -35.66 7.70
C MET A 5 54.15 -34.85 6.52
N LYS A 6 53.75 -35.62 5.53
CA LYS A 6 52.82 -35.32 4.45
C LYS A 6 51.43 -35.04 5.06
N LYS A 7 50.75 -33.93 4.71
CA LYS A 7 49.34 -33.91 4.24
C LYS A 7 48.70 -32.52 4.16
N LEU A 8 48.24 -32.25 2.94
CA LEU A 8 46.92 -31.73 2.57
C LEU A 8 46.63 -30.25 2.83
N ALA A 9 46.84 -29.49 1.75
CA ALA A 9 46.12 -28.28 1.45
C ALA A 9 44.60 -28.50 1.52
N VAL A 10 43.90 -27.60 2.21
CA VAL A 10 42.45 -27.42 2.14
C VAL A 10 42.22 -25.96 1.77
N PRO A 11 41.86 -25.63 0.51
CA PRO A 11 41.35 -24.30 0.22
C PRO A 11 39.90 -24.27 0.72
N LEU A 12 39.65 -23.54 1.80
CA LEU A 12 38.30 -23.15 2.20
C LEU A 12 37.74 -22.20 1.13
N LEU A 13 36.99 -22.75 0.18
CA LEU A 13 36.09 -21.98 -0.67
C LEU A 13 34.89 -21.55 0.20
N ALA A 14 34.99 -20.36 0.79
CA ALA A 14 33.83 -19.67 1.35
C ALA A 14 32.94 -19.24 0.18
N VAL A 15 31.99 -20.11 -0.20
CA VAL A 15 30.88 -19.73 -1.07
C VAL A 15 30.02 -18.77 -0.27
N ALA A 16 30.24 -17.48 -0.47
CA ALA A 16 29.32 -16.44 -0.04
C ALA A 16 28.02 -16.61 -0.82
N ALA A 17 27.09 -17.38 -0.27
CA ALA A 17 25.71 -17.40 -0.70
C ALA A 17 25.12 -16.03 -0.36
N LEU A 18 25.29 -15.07 -1.25
CA LEU A 18 24.46 -13.87 -1.31
C LEU A 18 23.06 -14.36 -1.67
N VAL A 19 22.30 -14.74 -0.65
CA VAL A 19 20.86 -14.94 -0.76
C VAL A 19 20.32 -13.59 -1.22
N LEU A 20 19.91 -13.54 -2.49
CA LEU A 20 19.10 -12.46 -3.02
C LEU A 20 17.79 -12.49 -2.22
N ALA A 21 17.75 -11.75 -1.11
CA ALA A 21 16.49 -11.43 -0.46
C ALA A 21 15.63 -10.75 -1.54
N PRO A 22 14.37 -11.17 -1.71
CA PRO A 22 13.47 -10.47 -2.62
C PRO A 22 13.48 -9.01 -2.21
N VAL A 23 13.90 -8.14 -3.14
CA VAL A 23 13.84 -6.70 -2.94
C VAL A 23 12.36 -6.41 -2.77
N ALA A 24 11.95 -6.10 -1.54
CA ALA A 24 10.63 -5.57 -1.28
C ALA A 24 10.56 -4.22 -2.00
N GLN A 25 10.12 -4.25 -3.25
CA GLN A 25 9.78 -3.04 -3.99
C GLN A 25 8.62 -2.43 -3.23
N ALA A 26 8.90 -1.38 -2.44
CA ALA A 26 7.86 -0.53 -1.91
C ALA A 26 7.06 -0.05 -3.12
N ALA A 27 5.77 -0.40 -3.16
CA ALA A 27 4.88 0.17 -4.15
C ALA A 27 4.97 1.70 -4.05
N PRO A 28 4.91 2.44 -5.16
CA PRO A 28 4.86 3.90 -5.10
C PRO A 28 3.78 4.31 -4.10
N ASP A 29 4.13 5.21 -3.18
CA ASP A 29 3.19 5.68 -2.17
C ASP A 29 2.15 6.54 -2.89
N VAL A 30 0.92 6.02 -2.97
CA VAL A 30 -0.22 6.75 -3.56
C VAL A 30 -0.90 7.62 -2.51
N PHE A 31 -0.50 7.46 -1.24
CA PHE A 31 -1.00 8.23 -0.13
C PHE A 31 -0.03 9.38 0.16
N GLY A 32 -0.57 10.57 0.36
CA GLY A 32 0.21 11.75 0.67
C GLY A 32 0.13 12.17 2.12
N LEU A 33 0.46 13.44 2.36
CA LEU A 33 0.37 14.04 3.68
C LEU A 33 -1.00 14.69 3.84
N ILE A 34 -1.77 14.26 4.85
CA ILE A 34 -3.09 14.81 5.09
C ILE A 34 -3.04 16.33 5.33
N THR A 35 -3.70 17.08 4.46
CA THR A 35 -3.86 18.52 4.53
C THR A 35 -4.98 18.92 5.50
N PRO A 36 -5.03 20.18 5.96
CA PRO A 36 -6.11 20.64 6.85
C PRO A 36 -7.51 20.52 6.26
N ASP A 37 -7.65 20.75 4.95
CA ASP A 37 -8.90 20.65 4.21
C ASP A 37 -9.34 19.19 4.04
N GLU A 38 -8.42 18.28 3.70
CA GLU A 38 -8.71 16.83 3.71
C GLU A 38 -9.11 16.37 5.10
N GLN A 39 -8.41 16.83 6.14
CA GLN A 39 -8.75 16.47 7.52
C GLN A 39 -10.16 16.93 7.91
N GLN A 40 -10.54 18.15 7.51
CA GLN A 40 -11.90 18.65 7.72
C GLN A 40 -12.93 17.81 6.96
N GLU A 41 -12.61 17.38 5.74
CA GLU A 41 -13.47 16.54 4.92
C GLU A 41 -13.63 15.13 5.49
N ILE A 42 -12.53 14.50 5.93
CA ILE A 42 -12.52 13.20 6.64
C ILE A 42 -13.35 13.29 7.93
N TRP A 43 -13.24 14.39 8.67
CA TRP A 43 -14.04 14.58 9.89
C TRP A 43 -15.53 14.70 9.58
N SER A 44 -15.87 15.44 8.52
CA SER A 44 -17.25 15.73 8.13
C SER A 44 -17.95 14.54 7.48
N ASN A 45 -17.24 13.76 6.65
CA ASN A 45 -17.82 12.74 5.79
C ASN A 45 -17.27 11.33 6.01
N GLY A 46 -16.26 11.12 6.86
CA GLY A 46 -15.62 9.80 7.00
C GLY A 46 -16.57 8.66 7.40
N GLN A 47 -17.54 8.93 8.28
CA GLN A 47 -18.56 7.93 8.62
C GLN A 47 -19.52 7.68 7.44
N ARG A 48 -19.89 8.73 6.70
CA ARG A 48 -20.75 8.63 5.52
C ARG A 48 -20.08 7.80 4.43
N ASN A 49 -18.79 7.98 4.23
CA ASN A 49 -17.99 7.18 3.29
C ASN A 49 -18.04 5.69 3.65
N CYS A 50 -17.85 5.34 4.93
CA CYS A 50 -18.00 3.94 5.37
C CYS A 50 -19.40 3.37 5.12
N VAL A 51 -20.46 4.17 5.34
CA VAL A 51 -21.84 3.75 5.04
C VAL A 51 -22.04 3.51 3.55
N ILE A 52 -21.48 4.36 2.68
CA ILE A 52 -21.54 4.17 1.22
C ILE A 52 -20.85 2.86 0.83
N LEU A 53 -19.67 2.59 1.38
CA LEU A 53 -18.95 1.35 1.12
C LEU A 53 -19.73 0.13 1.60
N ASP A 54 -20.28 0.17 2.82
CA ASP A 54 -21.07 -0.94 3.39
C ASP A 54 -22.31 -1.25 2.53
N GLN A 55 -23.07 -0.21 2.15
CA GLN A 55 -24.25 -0.36 1.29
C GLN A 55 -23.93 -0.93 -0.09
N ALA A 56 -22.73 -0.66 -0.61
CA ALA A 56 -22.26 -1.15 -1.90
C ALA A 56 -21.41 -2.43 -1.80
N GLY A 57 -21.25 -2.99 -0.59
CA GLY A 57 -20.51 -4.22 -0.33
C GLY A 57 -18.97 -4.09 -0.34
N GLY A 58 -18.43 -2.87 -0.32
CA GLY A 58 -16.99 -2.61 -0.22
C GLY A 58 -16.18 -3.21 -1.38
N THR A 59 -16.79 -3.30 -2.56
CA THR A 59 -16.18 -3.82 -3.78
C THR A 59 -15.19 -2.83 -4.39
N ALA A 60 -14.32 -3.30 -5.28
CA ALA A 60 -13.39 -2.43 -6.01
C ALA A 60 -14.12 -1.30 -6.76
N ASP A 61 -15.23 -1.62 -7.43
CA ASP A 61 -16.07 -0.65 -8.14
C ASP A 61 -16.67 0.38 -7.19
N SER A 62 -17.12 -0.03 -6.00
CA SER A 62 -17.69 0.91 -5.01
C SER A 62 -16.66 1.87 -4.44
N VAL A 63 -15.43 1.40 -4.22
CA VAL A 63 -14.32 2.26 -3.80
C VAL A 63 -13.96 3.23 -4.91
N GLY A 64 -13.86 2.73 -6.15
CA GLY A 64 -13.56 3.59 -7.30
C GLY A 64 -14.61 4.67 -7.50
N ALA A 65 -15.89 4.31 -7.45
CA ALA A 65 -16.99 5.27 -7.54
C ALA A 65 -16.95 6.34 -6.43
N LEU A 66 -16.47 5.98 -5.23
CA LEU A 66 -16.31 6.95 -4.15
C LEU A 66 -15.12 7.90 -4.39
N ILE A 67 -14.02 7.41 -4.96
CA ILE A 67 -12.88 8.25 -5.38
C ILE A 67 -13.32 9.18 -6.51
N ASP A 68 -14.02 8.68 -7.54
CA ASP A 68 -14.57 9.47 -8.65
C ASP A 68 -15.53 10.56 -8.18
N ARG A 69 -16.33 10.26 -7.14
CA ARG A 69 -17.21 11.27 -6.52
C ARG A 69 -16.40 12.43 -5.97
N TYR A 70 -15.33 12.16 -5.21
CA TYR A 70 -14.48 13.21 -4.66
C TYR A 70 -13.78 14.02 -5.76
N GLN A 71 -13.31 13.37 -6.83
CA GLN A 71 -12.76 14.09 -7.98
C GLN A 71 -13.80 14.97 -8.69
N THR A 72 -15.04 14.50 -8.82
CA THR A 72 -16.15 15.28 -9.37
C THR A 72 -16.50 16.48 -8.47
N GLU A 73 -16.28 16.36 -7.16
CA GLU A 73 -16.43 17.44 -6.18
C GLU A 73 -15.26 18.44 -6.20
N GLY A 74 -14.22 18.18 -7.00
CA GLY A 74 -13.10 19.09 -7.26
C GLY A 74 -11.81 18.76 -6.49
N TRP A 75 -11.78 17.65 -5.76
CA TRP A 75 -10.55 17.16 -5.15
C TRP A 75 -9.62 16.58 -6.20
N ASP A 76 -8.31 16.73 -6.04
CA ASP A 76 -7.38 16.03 -6.90
C ASP A 76 -7.35 14.53 -6.57
N GLN A 77 -6.64 13.76 -7.39
CA GLN A 77 -6.60 12.31 -7.24
C GLN A 77 -5.98 11.85 -5.92
N GLU A 78 -4.89 12.47 -5.48
CA GLU A 78 -4.22 12.14 -4.21
C GLU A 78 -5.19 12.42 -3.05
N SER A 79 -5.72 13.64 -2.98
CA SER A 79 -6.67 14.04 -1.95
C SER A 79 -7.88 13.09 -1.88
N SER A 80 -8.43 12.73 -3.03
CA SER A 80 -9.59 11.83 -3.12
C SER A 80 -9.26 10.44 -2.56
N ILE A 81 -8.07 9.92 -2.86
CA ILE A 81 -7.59 8.63 -2.37
C ILE A 81 -7.34 8.70 -0.86
N ASP A 82 -6.71 9.77 -0.38
CA ASP A 82 -6.37 9.99 1.03
C ASP A 82 -7.62 10.11 1.89
N ILE A 83 -8.61 10.88 1.46
CA ILE A 83 -9.89 11.00 2.17
C ILE A 83 -10.58 9.63 2.28
N VAL A 84 -10.63 8.84 1.20
CA VAL A 84 -11.27 7.51 1.19
C VAL A 84 -10.49 6.52 2.06
N TRP A 85 -9.17 6.54 1.97
CA TRP A 85 -8.27 5.72 2.77
C TRP A 85 -8.40 6.01 4.27
N GLU A 86 -8.29 7.27 4.67
CA GLU A 86 -8.38 7.67 6.07
C GLU A 86 -9.77 7.46 6.66
N SER A 87 -10.82 7.61 5.84
CA SER A 87 -12.18 7.24 6.23
C SER A 87 -12.26 5.75 6.58
N ALA A 88 -11.73 4.87 5.71
CA ALA A 88 -11.75 3.43 5.93
C ALA A 88 -10.85 2.98 7.08
N SER A 89 -9.62 3.51 7.15
CA SER A 89 -8.61 3.13 8.16
C SER A 89 -9.11 3.37 9.59
N SER A 90 -9.86 4.45 9.79
CA SER A 90 -10.29 4.91 11.11
C SER A 90 -11.66 4.37 11.56
N ARG A 91 -12.54 3.97 10.62
CA ARG A 91 -13.96 3.72 10.92
C ARG A 91 -14.53 2.42 10.36
N CYS A 92 -14.02 1.90 9.25
CA CYS A 92 -14.47 0.64 8.64
C CYS A 92 -13.26 -0.18 8.14
N PRO A 93 -12.45 -0.70 9.08
CA PRO A 93 -11.16 -1.34 8.77
C PRO A 93 -11.27 -2.57 7.87
N GLU A 94 -12.43 -3.20 7.78
CA GLU A 94 -12.71 -4.33 6.90
C GLU A 94 -12.58 -4.00 5.40
N TYR A 95 -12.71 -2.73 5.00
CA TYR A 95 -12.60 -2.30 3.60
C TYR A 95 -11.22 -1.77 3.22
N VAL A 96 -10.34 -1.58 4.20
CA VAL A 96 -8.99 -0.99 4.06
C VAL A 96 -8.17 -1.70 2.98
N ASP A 97 -8.18 -3.02 2.95
CA ASP A 97 -7.41 -3.78 1.96
C ASP A 97 -7.94 -3.60 0.54
N THR A 98 -9.25 -3.46 0.36
CA THR A 98 -9.83 -3.15 -0.95
C THR A 98 -9.48 -1.74 -1.38
N VAL A 99 -9.58 -0.77 -0.47
CA VAL A 99 -9.18 0.63 -0.74
C VAL A 99 -7.72 0.71 -1.17
N LYS A 100 -6.81 0.06 -0.43
CA LYS A 100 -5.39 -0.03 -0.78
C LYS A 100 -5.14 -0.60 -2.17
N ARG A 101 -5.85 -1.67 -2.54
CA ARG A 101 -5.68 -2.29 -3.87
C ARG A 101 -6.14 -1.35 -4.98
N VAL A 102 -7.32 -0.75 -4.82
CA VAL A 102 -7.88 0.17 -5.82
C VAL A 102 -7.03 1.42 -5.97
N ALA A 103 -6.60 2.03 -4.86
CA ALA A 103 -5.74 3.22 -4.86
C ALA A 103 -4.47 3.01 -5.70
N ARG A 104 -3.82 1.85 -5.57
CA ARG A 104 -2.57 1.52 -6.29
C ARG A 104 -2.73 1.42 -7.81
N THR A 105 -3.93 1.17 -8.30
CA THR A 105 -4.22 1.03 -9.74
C THR A 105 -5.14 2.14 -10.23
N TYR A 106 -5.45 3.13 -9.39
CA TYR A 106 -6.46 4.12 -9.71
C TYR A 106 -5.95 5.09 -10.78
N GLY A 107 -6.72 5.27 -11.85
CA GLY A 107 -6.33 6.13 -12.98
C GLY A 107 -5.21 5.57 -13.87
N ASP A 108 -4.74 4.34 -13.63
CA ASP A 108 -3.83 3.64 -14.54
C ASP A 108 -4.66 2.84 -15.57
N PRO A 109 -4.71 3.24 -16.85
CA PRO A 109 -5.43 2.50 -17.87
C PRO A 109 -4.63 1.24 -18.23
N SER A 110 -4.97 0.11 -17.63
CA SER A 110 -4.48 -1.21 -18.03
C SER A 110 -4.87 -1.56 -19.47
#